data_AF-A0A090X5E8-F1
#
_entry.id   AF-A0A090X5E8-F1
#
_cell.length_a   1.000
_cell.length_b   1.000
_cell.length_c   1.000
_cell.angle_alpha   90.00
_cell.angle_beta   90.00
_cell.angle_gamma   90.00
#
_symmetry.space_group_name_H-M   'P 1'
#
loop_
_entity.id
_entity.type
_entity.pdbx_description
1 polymer ?
#
loop_
_entity_poly.entity_id
_entity_poly.type
_entity_poly.pdbx_seq_one_letter_code
_entity_poly.pdbx_strand_id
1 'polypeptide(L)'
;MEGVIDFIDFDNALSTTGNGFSFQIGGIFKLSQEFRLGLTYDSPTWYTIEEETSQFLDTSELVNQNIDALDPQIVNIYPEYKLQTPGKFTGSLAYIFGQQGLISFDYSNKNYANTTFKPEVDYTDLNADITNALTSASTYRFGGEYKVKQLSFRGGYRFEESPYTNGVTVGDLNGFSLGLGYNFGNTKLDLTFDQAKRSYQTSLYNVGLIDTVDIDRVNSNITLSLSFNI
;
A
#
# COMPACT_ATOMS: atom_id res chain seq x y z
N MET A 1 -7.03 24.18 -48.36
CA MET A 1 -6.49 22.82 -48.19
C MET A 1 -6.29 22.66 -46.71
N GLU A 2 -7.04 21.75 -46.08
CA GLU A 2 -6.77 21.36 -44.69
C GLU A 2 -5.50 20.51 -44.69
N GLY A 3 -4.50 20.92 -43.91
CA GLY A 3 -3.27 20.15 -43.72
C GLY A 3 -3.59 18.88 -42.95
N VAL A 4 -3.18 17.73 -43.46
CA VAL A 4 -3.27 16.45 -42.72
C VAL A 4 -2.00 16.35 -41.87
N ILE A 5 -2.16 16.27 -40.55
CA ILE A 5 -1.07 15.99 -39.62
C ILE A 5 -0.59 14.55 -39.81
N ASP A 6 0.70 14.35 -40.00
CA ASP A 6 1.32 13.03 -40.19
C ASP A 6 2.26 12.61 -39.05
N PHE A 7 2.63 13.55 -38.18
CA PHE A 7 3.44 13.31 -36.97
C PHE A 7 2.94 14.14 -35.80
N ILE A 8 2.91 13.53 -34.62
CA ILE A 8 2.69 14.19 -33.33
C ILE A 8 3.62 13.54 -32.33
N ASP A 9 4.43 14.34 -31.66
CA ASP A 9 5.19 13.98 -30.47
C ASP A 9 4.71 14.85 -29.31
N PHE A 10 4.30 14.22 -28.21
CA PHE A 10 3.78 14.93 -27.05
C PHE A 10 4.38 14.35 -25.78
N ASP A 11 5.19 15.17 -25.11
CA ASP A 11 5.80 14.84 -23.83
C ASP A 11 5.11 15.63 -22.72
N ASN A 12 4.69 14.91 -21.67
CA ASN A 12 4.11 15.49 -20.47
C ASN A 12 4.79 14.87 -19.25
N ALA A 13 5.61 15.66 -18.57
CA ALA A 13 6.26 15.25 -17.33
C ALA A 13 5.50 15.87 -16.15
N LEU A 14 5.04 15.02 -15.23
CA LEU A 14 4.45 15.42 -13.94
C LEU A 14 5.37 14.95 -12.82
N SER A 15 5.76 15.87 -11.94
CA SER A 15 6.49 15.61 -10.72
C SER A 15 5.59 15.87 -9.52
N THR A 16 5.44 14.88 -8.64
CA THR A 16 4.65 14.97 -7.41
C THR A 16 5.57 14.69 -6.22
N THR A 17 5.72 15.67 -5.33
CA THR A 17 6.50 15.53 -4.09
C THR A 17 5.58 15.68 -2.89
N GLY A 18 5.76 14.86 -1.85
CA GLY A 18 4.90 14.88 -0.69
C GLY A 18 5.63 14.67 0.63
N ASN A 19 5.24 15.43 1.65
CA ASN A 19 5.70 15.29 3.02
C ASN A 19 4.55 14.76 3.89
N GLY A 20 4.80 13.76 4.73
CA GLY A 20 3.76 13.10 5.53
C GLY A 20 4.10 13.02 7.02
N PHE A 21 3.10 13.19 7.87
CA PHE A 21 3.21 12.95 9.31
C PHE A 21 2.17 11.92 9.77
N SER A 22 2.58 11.00 10.64
CA SER A 22 1.70 10.06 11.36
C SER A 22 2.33 9.67 12.69
N PHE A 23 1.53 9.09 13.59
CA PHE A 23 1.99 8.52 14.84
C PHE A 23 1.26 7.22 15.16
N GLN A 24 1.87 6.40 16.01
CA GLN A 24 1.31 5.15 16.49
C GLN A 24 1.41 5.11 18.00
N ILE A 25 0.32 4.69 18.66
CA ILE A 25 0.29 4.44 20.10
C ILE A 25 -0.27 3.05 20.35
N GLY A 26 0.34 2.32 21.26
CA GLY A 26 -0.11 0.98 21.61
C GLY A 26 0.26 0.60 23.03
N GLY A 27 -0.48 -0.36 23.57
CA GLY A 27 -0.28 -0.91 24.89
C GLY A 27 -0.47 -2.42 24.88
N ILE A 28 0.25 -3.09 25.77
CA ILE A 28 0.12 -4.53 25.99
C ILE A 28 -0.20 -4.78 27.47
N PHE A 29 -1.30 -5.45 27.72
CA PHE A 29 -1.71 -5.91 29.03
C PHE A 29 -1.43 -7.41 29.20
N LYS A 30 -0.70 -7.77 30.26
CA LYS A 30 -0.40 -9.17 30.58
C LYS A 30 -1.47 -9.67 31.56
N LEU A 31 -2.41 -10.47 31.09
CA LEU A 31 -3.46 -11.08 31.93
C LEU A 31 -2.88 -12.17 32.84
N SER A 32 -1.91 -12.92 32.32
CA SER A 32 -1.14 -13.94 33.05
C SER A 32 0.29 -14.01 32.50
N GLN A 33 1.07 -15.03 32.90
CA GLN A 33 2.38 -15.27 32.31
C GLN A 33 2.27 -15.68 30.83
N GLU A 34 1.18 -16.35 30.48
CA GLU A 34 0.90 -16.94 29.18
C GLU A 34 0.07 -15.99 28.29
N PHE A 35 -0.93 -15.32 28.84
CA PHE A 35 -1.87 -14.50 28.07
C PHE A 35 -1.48 -13.03 28.01
N ARG A 36 -1.42 -12.49 26.79
CA ARG A 36 -1.22 -11.07 26.51
C ARG A 36 -2.32 -10.53 25.62
N LEU A 37 -2.84 -9.37 25.98
CA LEU A 37 -3.75 -8.56 25.17
C LEU A 37 -2.98 -7.34 24.68
N GLY A 38 -3.09 -7.01 23.39
CA GLY A 38 -2.55 -5.80 22.81
C GLY A 38 -3.65 -4.95 22.22
N LEU A 39 -3.49 -3.64 22.31
CA LEU A 39 -4.30 -2.68 21.57
C LEU A 39 -3.37 -1.64 20.97
N THR A 40 -3.57 -1.32 19.71
CA THR A 40 -2.79 -0.32 18.97
C THR A 40 -3.72 0.55 18.15
N TYR A 41 -3.40 1.85 18.12
CA TYR A 41 -4.00 2.83 17.23
C TYR A 41 -2.90 3.48 16.39
N ASP A 42 -3.03 3.36 15.07
CA ASP A 42 -2.25 4.09 14.09
C ASP A 42 -3.09 5.30 13.64
N SER A 43 -2.54 6.50 13.77
CA SER A 43 -3.21 7.71 13.33
C SER A 43 -3.40 7.73 11.81
N PRO A 44 -4.31 8.57 11.29
CA PRO A 44 -4.21 9.07 9.93
C PRO A 44 -2.79 9.50 9.58
N THR A 45 -2.40 9.33 8.32
CA THR A 45 -1.23 10.06 7.78
C THR A 45 -1.72 11.31 7.08
N TRP A 46 -1.22 12.46 7.49
CA TRP A 46 -1.49 13.75 6.88
C TRP A 46 -0.36 14.09 5.93
N TYR A 47 -0.67 14.14 4.64
CA TYR A 47 0.25 14.54 3.59
C TYR A 47 0.00 15.97 3.15
N THR A 48 1.09 16.67 2.89
CA THR A 48 1.16 17.89 2.08
C THR A 48 1.83 17.52 0.77
N ILE A 49 1.18 17.82 -0.36
CA ILE A 49 1.59 17.42 -1.70
C ILE A 49 1.76 18.66 -2.58
N GLU A 50 2.87 18.68 -3.31
CA GLU A 50 3.26 19.69 -4.29
C GLU A 50 3.42 19.02 -5.66
N GLU A 51 2.91 19.67 -6.71
CA GLU A 51 2.95 19.14 -8.07
C GLU A 51 3.48 20.18 -9.06
N GLU A 52 4.29 19.70 -10.00
CA GLU A 52 4.85 20.50 -11.08
C GLU A 52 4.75 19.74 -12.41
N THR A 53 4.42 20.45 -13.50
CA THR A 53 4.40 19.84 -14.84
C THR A 53 5.18 20.63 -15.88
N SER A 54 5.86 19.92 -16.78
CA SER A 54 6.43 20.47 -18.01
C SER A 54 5.89 19.72 -19.21
N GLN A 55 5.59 20.45 -20.29
CA GLN A 55 4.97 19.91 -21.49
C GLN A 55 5.75 20.33 -22.73
N PHE A 56 5.79 19.44 -23.71
CA PHE A 56 6.40 19.64 -25.02
C PHE A 56 5.50 19.03 -26.08
N LEU A 57 5.32 19.72 -27.20
CA LEU A 57 4.51 19.25 -28.32
C LEU A 57 5.23 19.57 -29.64
N ASP A 58 5.52 18.56 -30.43
CA ASP A 58 6.00 18.71 -31.81
C ASP A 58 4.99 18.07 -32.77
N THR A 59 4.73 18.73 -33.89
CA THR A 59 3.77 18.25 -34.89
C THR A 59 4.28 18.55 -36.28
N SER A 60 4.03 17.68 -37.26
CA SER A 60 4.25 18.01 -38.68
C SER A 60 3.00 17.80 -39.51
N GLU A 61 2.85 18.60 -40.57
CA GLU A 61 1.82 18.44 -41.58
C GLU A 61 2.40 17.94 -42.90
N LEU A 62 1.65 17.06 -43.59
CA LEU A 62 1.99 16.51 -44.92
C LEU A 62 2.32 17.58 -45.98
N VAL A 63 1.71 18.77 -45.86
CA VAL A 63 1.85 19.88 -46.82
C VAL A 63 2.83 20.95 -46.32
N ASN A 64 3.08 21.00 -45.00
CA ASN A 64 3.96 21.96 -44.36
C ASN A 64 4.79 21.26 -43.26
N GLN A 65 6.00 20.84 -43.62
CA GLN A 65 6.91 20.15 -42.72
C GLN A 65 7.65 21.10 -41.75
N ASN A 66 7.30 22.39 -41.73
CA ASN A 66 7.96 23.41 -40.92
C ASN A 66 6.98 23.97 -39.86
N ILE A 67 6.39 23.10 -39.05
CA ILE A 67 5.75 23.54 -37.81
C ILE A 67 6.82 23.41 -36.72
N ASP A 68 7.14 24.53 -36.08
CA ASP A 68 8.13 24.53 -34.99
C ASP A 68 7.56 23.78 -33.79
N ALA A 69 8.42 23.00 -33.12
CA ALA A 69 8.07 22.37 -31.86
C ALA A 69 7.67 23.43 -30.82
N LEU A 70 6.53 23.20 -30.17
CA LEU A 70 6.05 23.96 -29.03
C LEU A 70 6.72 23.42 -27.76
N ASP A 71 7.91 23.93 -27.49
CA ASP A 71 8.61 23.76 -26.21
C ASP A 71 8.53 25.07 -25.41
N PRO A 72 7.53 25.23 -24.52
CA PRO A 72 7.43 26.43 -23.70
C PRO A 72 8.61 26.58 -22.73
N GLN A 73 9.34 25.51 -22.41
CA GLN A 73 10.39 25.49 -21.37
C GLN A 73 9.90 26.07 -20.03
N ILE A 74 8.60 25.92 -19.75
CA ILE A 74 7.95 26.40 -18.54
C ILE A 74 7.62 25.20 -17.65
N VAL A 75 7.94 25.34 -16.36
CA VAL A 75 7.45 24.46 -15.30
C VAL A 75 6.22 25.10 -14.68
N ASN A 76 5.06 24.46 -14.85
CA ASN A 76 3.81 24.87 -14.22
C ASN A 76 3.77 24.31 -12.80
N ILE A 77 3.74 25.19 -11.81
CA ILE A 77 3.65 24.83 -10.39
C ILE A 77 2.18 24.90 -9.96
N TYR A 78 1.64 23.78 -9.48
CA TYR A 78 0.27 23.72 -8.97
C TYR A 78 0.20 24.14 -7.50
N PRO A 79 -0.96 24.65 -7.04
CA PRO A 79 -1.19 24.90 -5.63
C PRO A 79 -1.02 23.63 -4.79
N GLU A 80 -0.38 23.78 -3.63
CA GLU A 80 -0.28 22.71 -2.63
C GLU A 80 -1.68 22.20 -2.24
N TYR A 81 -1.82 20.87 -2.13
CA TYR A 81 -3.00 20.24 -1.56
C TYR A 81 -2.64 19.22 -0.49
N LYS A 82 -3.64 18.83 0.31
CA LYS A 82 -3.44 17.90 1.42
C LYS A 82 -4.22 16.62 1.21
N LEU A 83 -3.60 15.50 1.54
CA LEU A 83 -4.24 14.18 1.54
C LEU A 83 -4.18 13.59 2.94
N GLN A 84 -5.33 13.31 3.52
CA GLN A 84 -5.44 12.60 4.79
C GLN A 84 -5.84 11.16 4.53
N THR A 85 -4.97 10.21 4.90
CA THR A 85 -5.28 8.78 4.83
C THR A 85 -5.98 8.29 6.11
N PRO A 86 -6.66 7.15 6.11
CA PRO A 86 -7.36 6.67 7.29
C PRO A 86 -6.41 6.12 8.36
N GLY A 87 -6.82 6.29 9.62
CA GLY A 87 -6.22 5.59 10.76
C GLY A 87 -6.62 4.10 10.81
N LYS A 88 -6.00 3.35 11.72
CA LYS A 88 -6.22 1.91 11.89
C LYS A 88 -6.21 1.54 13.36
N PHE A 89 -7.15 0.69 13.75
CA PHE A 89 -7.15 0.07 15.09
C PHE A 89 -6.77 -1.39 14.96
N THR A 90 -5.93 -1.88 15.88
CA THR A 90 -5.50 -3.27 15.95
C THR A 90 -5.67 -3.81 17.36
N GLY A 91 -6.41 -4.90 17.50
CA GLY A 91 -6.48 -5.72 18.71
C GLY A 91 -5.66 -6.99 18.52
N SER A 92 -4.89 -7.35 19.55
CA SER A 92 -3.95 -8.48 19.52
C SER A 92 -4.17 -9.40 20.71
N LEU A 93 -4.12 -10.70 20.46
CA LEU A 93 -4.16 -11.75 21.46
C LEU A 93 -2.93 -12.65 21.27
N ALA A 94 -2.21 -12.95 22.34
CA ALA A 94 -1.12 -13.92 22.28
C ALA A 94 -1.18 -14.87 23.48
N TYR A 95 -0.91 -16.13 23.21
CA TYR A 95 -0.70 -17.17 24.22
C TYR A 95 0.72 -17.71 24.12
N ILE A 96 1.40 -17.78 25.26
CA ILE A 96 2.83 -18.06 25.34
C ILE A 96 3.05 -19.37 26.08
N PHE A 97 3.73 -20.30 25.42
CA PHE A 97 4.07 -21.62 25.93
C PHE A 97 5.44 -21.56 26.62
N GLY A 98 5.53 -20.82 27.73
CA GLY A 98 6.78 -20.61 28.45
C GLY A 98 7.92 -20.12 27.55
N GLN A 99 9.04 -20.84 27.54
CA GLN A 99 10.21 -20.50 26.69
C GLN A 99 10.15 -21.16 25.29
N GLN A 100 9.16 -22.01 25.05
CA GLN A 100 9.09 -22.84 23.85
C GLN A 100 8.43 -22.12 22.68
N GLY A 101 7.65 -21.06 22.89
CA GLY A 101 7.02 -20.37 21.77
C GLY A 101 5.76 -19.60 22.12
N LEU A 102 5.02 -19.21 21.08
CA LEU A 102 3.73 -18.53 21.20
C LEU A 102 2.83 -18.83 20.01
N ILE A 103 1.54 -18.62 20.20
CA ILE A 103 0.57 -18.38 19.13
C ILE A 103 -0.02 -16.99 19.31
N SER A 104 -0.34 -16.32 18.20
CA SER A 104 -0.92 -15.01 18.21
C SER A 104 -2.03 -14.87 17.18
N PHE A 105 -2.99 -14.01 17.50
CA PHE A 105 -4.03 -13.56 16.62
C PHE A 105 -4.13 -12.03 16.68
N ASP A 106 -4.08 -11.38 15.52
CA ASP A 106 -4.34 -9.96 15.40
C ASP A 106 -5.58 -9.73 14.52
N TYR A 107 -6.42 -8.82 14.94
CA TYR A 107 -7.50 -8.24 14.17
C TYR A 107 -7.26 -6.75 14.03
N SER A 108 -7.21 -6.24 12.80
CA SER A 108 -7.18 -4.81 12.55
C SER A 108 -8.29 -4.37 11.61
N ASN A 109 -8.76 -3.15 11.78
CA ASN A 109 -9.74 -2.55 10.89
C ASN A 109 -9.29 -1.15 10.46
N LYS A 110 -9.48 -0.85 9.17
CA LYS A 110 -9.17 0.44 8.57
C LYS A 110 -10.30 0.85 7.63
N ASN A 111 -10.88 2.02 7.86
CA ASN A 111 -11.94 2.55 7.01
C ASN A 111 -11.37 3.40 5.87
N TYR A 112 -11.25 2.83 4.67
CA TYR A 112 -10.66 3.52 3.52
C TYR A 112 -11.51 4.67 2.97
N ALA A 113 -12.82 4.65 3.21
CA ALA A 113 -13.73 5.75 2.88
C ALA A 113 -13.39 7.06 3.62
N ASN A 114 -12.65 6.99 4.74
CA ASN A 114 -12.20 8.17 5.47
C ASN A 114 -10.94 8.82 4.86
N THR A 115 -10.58 8.46 3.63
CA THR A 115 -9.53 9.16 2.89
C THR A 115 -10.09 10.49 2.39
N THR A 116 -9.37 11.59 2.59
CA THR A 116 -9.92 12.92 2.31
C THR A 116 -8.86 13.86 1.75
N PHE A 117 -9.15 14.44 0.60
CA PHE A 117 -8.42 15.57 0.02
C PHE A 117 -8.87 16.88 0.66
N LYS A 118 -7.92 17.78 0.94
CA LYS A 118 -8.13 19.05 1.63
C LYS A 118 -7.51 20.22 0.85
N PRO A 119 -8.16 21.40 0.86
CA PRO A 119 -9.41 21.71 1.57
C PRO A 119 -10.63 21.04 0.92
N GLU A 120 -11.54 20.49 1.73
CA GLU A 120 -12.63 19.61 1.23
C GLU A 120 -13.54 20.29 0.20
N VAL A 121 -13.72 21.61 0.31
CA VAL A 121 -14.54 22.40 -0.61
C VAL A 121 -14.07 22.28 -2.06
N ASP A 122 -12.75 22.19 -2.29
CA ASP A 122 -12.15 22.10 -3.63
C ASP A 122 -12.20 20.67 -4.19
N TYR A 123 -12.43 19.67 -3.33
CA TYR A 123 -12.39 18.24 -3.67
C TYR A 123 -13.69 17.51 -3.32
N THR A 124 -14.82 18.22 -3.30
CA THR A 124 -16.11 17.67 -2.83
C THR A 124 -16.50 16.42 -3.63
N ASP A 125 -16.45 16.49 -4.96
CA ASP A 125 -16.83 15.36 -5.83
C ASP A 125 -15.85 14.19 -5.69
N LEU A 126 -14.54 14.48 -5.68
CA LEU A 126 -13.50 13.45 -5.50
C LEU A 126 -13.63 12.73 -4.15
N ASN A 127 -13.87 13.48 -3.07
CA ASN A 127 -14.07 12.91 -1.74
C ASN A 127 -15.37 12.07 -1.66
N ALA A 128 -16.42 12.48 -2.38
CA ALA A 128 -17.63 11.69 -2.51
C ALA A 128 -17.37 10.38 -3.27
N ASP A 129 -16.63 10.43 -4.39
CA ASP A 129 -16.24 9.26 -5.15
C ASP A 129 -15.43 8.26 -4.31
N ILE A 130 -14.46 8.76 -3.53
CA ILE A 130 -13.69 7.95 -2.57
C ILE A 130 -14.61 7.27 -1.57
N THR A 131 -15.54 8.03 -0.99
CA THR A 131 -16.48 7.52 0.03
C THR A 131 -17.42 6.45 -0.54
N ASN A 132 -17.80 6.58 -1.81
CA ASN A 132 -18.68 5.62 -2.49
C ASN A 132 -17.92 4.36 -2.96
N ALA A 133 -16.67 4.53 -3.42
CA ALA A 133 -15.87 3.44 -3.96
C ALA A 133 -15.19 2.58 -2.89
N LEU A 134 -14.80 3.18 -1.76
CA LEU A 134 -14.03 2.53 -0.71
C LEU A 134 -14.88 2.18 0.51
N THR A 135 -14.43 1.19 1.27
CA THR A 135 -15.10 0.71 2.47
C THR A 135 -14.10 0.38 3.58
N SER A 136 -14.60 -0.13 4.70
CA SER A 136 -13.75 -0.66 5.76
C SER A 136 -13.23 -2.04 5.40
N ALA A 137 -11.92 -2.23 5.52
CA ALA A 137 -11.28 -3.51 5.34
C ALA A 137 -10.72 -4.02 6.67
N SER A 138 -11.07 -5.25 6.99
CA SER A 138 -10.51 -5.96 8.13
C SER A 138 -9.31 -6.81 7.70
N THR A 139 -8.34 -6.93 8.59
CA THR A 139 -7.19 -7.81 8.43
C THR A 139 -7.11 -8.75 9.61
N TYR A 140 -6.96 -10.03 9.30
CA TYR A 140 -6.84 -11.12 10.25
C TYR A 140 -5.46 -11.74 10.09
N ARG A 141 -4.70 -11.84 11.17
CA ARG A 141 -3.36 -12.43 11.16
C ARG A 141 -3.28 -13.49 12.23
N PHE A 142 -2.91 -14.69 11.82
CA PHE A 142 -2.62 -15.79 12.72
C PHE A 142 -1.13 -16.10 12.63
N GLY A 143 -0.46 -16.20 13.77
CA GLY A 143 0.97 -16.43 13.85
C GLY A 143 1.31 -17.47 14.88
N GLY A 144 2.42 -18.16 14.66
CA GLY A 144 2.98 -19.11 15.61
C GLY A 144 4.50 -19.09 15.55
N GLU A 145 5.11 -19.23 16.73
CA GLU A 145 6.53 -19.49 16.88
C GLU A 145 6.70 -20.72 17.77
N TYR A 146 7.58 -21.64 17.37
CA TYR A 146 7.98 -22.79 18.17
C TYR A 146 9.50 -22.94 18.18
N LYS A 147 10.09 -23.14 19.36
CA LYS A 147 11.52 -23.19 19.60
C LYS A 147 11.94 -24.54 20.14
N VAL A 148 12.99 -25.09 19.54
CA VAL A 148 13.66 -26.32 19.97
C VAL A 148 15.15 -26.02 20.09
N LYS A 149 15.63 -25.85 21.32
CA LYS A 149 17.02 -25.45 21.61
C LYS A 149 17.38 -24.16 20.86
N GLN A 150 18.37 -24.22 19.96
CA GLN A 150 18.83 -23.08 19.15
C GLN A 150 17.94 -22.80 17.93
N LEU A 151 17.06 -23.72 17.56
CA LEU A 151 16.19 -23.60 16.39
C LEU A 151 14.88 -22.90 16.76
N SER A 152 14.42 -22.01 15.89
CA SER A 152 13.08 -21.40 15.95
C SER A 152 12.37 -21.59 14.61
N PHE A 153 11.16 -22.11 14.66
CA PHE A 153 10.25 -22.25 13.54
C PHE A 153 9.15 -21.22 13.67
N ARG A 154 8.82 -20.54 12.58
CA ARG A 154 7.74 -19.55 12.52
C ARG A 154 6.82 -19.88 11.37
N GLY A 155 5.53 -19.67 11.60
CA GLY A 155 4.50 -19.80 10.59
C GLY A 155 3.45 -18.71 10.77
N GLY A 156 2.91 -18.22 9.67
CA GLY A 156 1.89 -17.20 9.69
C GLY A 156 0.90 -17.32 8.54
N TYR A 157 -0.31 -16.84 8.78
CA TYR A 157 -1.35 -16.66 7.79
C TYR A 157 -1.96 -15.27 7.92
N ARG A 158 -2.22 -14.61 6.79
CA ARG A 158 -2.82 -13.29 6.70
C ARG A 158 -3.98 -13.33 5.71
N PHE A 159 -5.13 -12.86 6.15
CA PHE A 159 -6.27 -12.53 5.29
C PHE A 159 -6.59 -11.05 5.44
N GLU A 160 -6.77 -10.33 4.34
CA GLU A 160 -7.14 -8.92 4.32
C GLU A 160 -8.29 -8.74 3.34
N GLU A 161 -9.39 -8.16 3.81
CA GLU A 161 -10.56 -7.88 3.00
C GLU A 161 -10.27 -6.80 1.95
N SER A 162 -11.06 -6.78 0.89
CA SER A 162 -11.07 -5.69 -0.08
C SER A 162 -11.33 -4.32 0.58
N PRO A 163 -10.54 -3.28 0.25
CA PRO A 163 -10.86 -1.91 0.63
C PRO A 163 -11.89 -1.26 -0.29
N TYR A 164 -12.37 -1.95 -1.33
CA TYR A 164 -13.38 -1.44 -2.27
C TYR A 164 -14.75 -2.05 -2.00
N THR A 165 -15.80 -1.25 -2.09
CA THR A 165 -17.18 -1.67 -1.87
C THR A 165 -17.61 -2.79 -2.84
N ASN A 166 -17.06 -2.81 -4.05
CA ASN A 166 -17.38 -3.84 -5.05
C ASN A 166 -16.64 -5.17 -4.84
N GLY A 167 -15.61 -5.22 -3.98
CA GLY A 167 -14.82 -6.42 -3.70
C GLY A 167 -13.95 -6.94 -4.85
N VAL A 168 -13.90 -6.27 -5.99
CA VAL A 168 -13.25 -6.79 -7.22
C VAL A 168 -12.19 -5.87 -7.82
N THR A 169 -12.34 -4.53 -7.71
CA THR A 169 -11.29 -3.59 -8.16
C THR A 169 -9.95 -3.93 -7.53
N VAL A 170 -10.00 -4.20 -6.23
CA VAL A 170 -8.92 -4.80 -5.47
C VAL A 170 -9.55 -5.86 -4.59
N GLY A 171 -9.36 -7.13 -4.92
CA GLY A 171 -9.96 -8.25 -4.18
C GLY A 171 -9.35 -8.48 -2.80
N ASP A 172 -9.79 -9.55 -2.16
CA ASP A 172 -9.21 -10.01 -0.90
C ASP A 172 -7.76 -10.48 -1.10
N LEU A 173 -6.92 -10.24 -0.09
CA LEU A 173 -5.56 -10.72 -0.06
C LEU A 173 -5.45 -11.92 0.87
N ASN A 174 -4.83 -12.97 0.37
CA ASN A 174 -4.46 -14.16 1.14
C ASN A 174 -2.95 -14.29 1.13
N GLY A 175 -2.33 -14.50 2.29
CA GLY A 175 -0.89 -14.69 2.38
C GLY A 175 -0.49 -15.65 3.47
N PHE A 176 0.65 -16.29 3.28
CA PHE A 176 1.25 -17.17 4.27
C PHE A 176 2.75 -16.92 4.34
N SER A 177 3.33 -17.22 5.50
CA SER A 177 4.76 -17.08 5.72
C SER A 177 5.31 -18.26 6.52
N LEU A 178 6.57 -18.60 6.24
CA LEU A 178 7.33 -19.64 6.92
C LEU A 178 8.70 -19.07 7.28
N GLY A 179 9.18 -19.35 8.47
CA GLY A 179 10.47 -18.88 8.95
C GLY A 179 11.25 -19.96 9.68
N LEU A 180 12.55 -20.00 9.44
CA LEU A 180 13.51 -20.83 10.15
C LEU A 180 14.63 -19.94 10.69
N GLY A 181 14.83 -19.99 12.00
CA GLY A 181 15.89 -19.26 12.69
C GLY A 181 16.83 -20.20 13.43
N TYR A 182 18.11 -19.84 13.47
CA TYR A 182 19.11 -20.50 14.29
C TYR A 182 19.86 -19.49 15.16
N ASN A 183 19.93 -19.78 16.45
CA ASN A 183 20.59 -18.93 17.44
C ASN A 183 21.96 -19.50 17.84
N PHE A 184 23.03 -18.81 17.46
CA PHE A 184 24.41 -19.11 17.84
C PHE A 184 24.84 -18.47 19.18
N GLY A 185 23.89 -17.87 19.93
CA GLY A 185 24.16 -17.15 21.17
C GLY A 185 24.25 -15.65 20.92
N ASN A 186 25.42 -15.18 20.46
CA ASN A 186 25.67 -13.76 20.17
C ASN A 186 25.24 -13.37 18.75
N THR A 187 24.81 -14.34 17.93
CA THR A 187 24.40 -14.12 16.55
C THR A 187 23.19 -14.98 16.23
N LYS A 188 22.24 -14.44 15.48
CA LYS A 188 21.05 -15.14 15.00
C LYS A 188 20.97 -15.04 13.48
N LEU A 189 20.74 -16.17 12.84
CA LEU A 189 20.49 -16.26 11.41
C LEU A 189 19.03 -16.65 11.21
N ASP A 190 18.29 -15.88 10.42
CA ASP A 190 16.88 -16.12 10.12
C ASP A 190 16.67 -16.15 8.60
N LEU A 191 16.00 -17.20 8.12
CA LEU A 191 15.52 -17.34 6.75
C LEU A 191 14.00 -17.31 6.77
N THR A 192 13.40 -16.44 5.96
CA THR A 192 11.94 -16.29 5.86
C THR A 192 11.49 -16.36 4.42
N PHE A 193 10.38 -17.07 4.20
CA PHE A 193 9.62 -17.06 2.96
C PHE A 193 8.24 -16.46 3.25
N ASP A 194 7.81 -15.52 2.41
CA ASP A 194 6.49 -14.90 2.46
C ASP A 194 5.88 -14.92 1.06
N GLN A 195 4.62 -15.30 0.97
CA GLN A 195 3.85 -15.21 -0.25
C GLN A 195 2.50 -14.56 0.01
N ALA A 196 2.11 -13.65 -0.88
CA ALA A 196 0.79 -13.03 -0.87
C ALA A 196 0.17 -13.11 -2.27
N LYS A 197 -1.10 -13.51 -2.34
CA LYS A 197 -1.93 -13.49 -3.54
C LYS A 197 -3.05 -12.47 -3.36
N ARG A 198 -3.30 -11.66 -4.39
CA ARG A 198 -4.43 -10.73 -4.46
C ARG A 198 -4.89 -10.58 -5.90
N SER A 199 -6.20 -10.54 -6.12
CA SER A 199 -6.80 -10.33 -7.43
C SER A 199 -7.14 -8.86 -7.65
N TYR A 200 -7.08 -8.40 -8.90
CA TYR A 200 -7.35 -7.02 -9.30
C TYR A 200 -8.17 -7.02 -10.58
N GLN A 201 -9.23 -6.22 -10.63
CA GLN A 201 -9.94 -5.91 -11.87
C GLN A 201 -9.48 -4.54 -12.34
N THR A 202 -8.68 -4.51 -13.41
CA THR A 202 -8.07 -3.27 -13.93
C THR A 202 -8.63 -2.92 -15.29
N SER A 203 -8.98 -1.66 -15.50
CA SER A 203 -9.31 -1.14 -16.85
C SER A 203 -8.04 -0.95 -17.64
N LEU A 204 -8.05 -1.32 -18.91
CA LEU A 204 -6.90 -1.11 -19.81
C LEU A 204 -6.77 0.36 -20.24
N TYR A 205 -7.89 1.09 -20.30
CA TYR A 205 -7.94 2.50 -20.68
C TYR A 205 -8.95 3.26 -19.81
N ASN A 206 -8.68 4.54 -19.58
CA ASN A 206 -9.59 5.41 -18.81
C ASN A 206 -10.74 5.98 -19.67
N VAL A 207 -10.65 5.85 -21.00
CA VAL A 207 -11.66 6.31 -21.97
C VAL A 207 -11.73 5.38 -23.19
N GLY A 208 -12.94 5.17 -23.73
CA GLY A 208 -13.18 4.34 -24.92
C GLY A 208 -13.32 2.85 -24.62
N LEU A 209 -12.19 2.15 -24.45
CA LEU A 209 -12.14 0.72 -24.13
C LEU A 209 -12.00 0.53 -22.61
N ILE A 210 -13.10 0.75 -21.89
CA ILE A 210 -13.17 0.63 -20.42
C ILE A 210 -13.42 -0.81 -19.94
N ASP A 211 -13.25 -1.79 -20.83
CA ASP A 211 -13.34 -3.20 -20.46
C ASP A 211 -12.22 -3.55 -19.47
N THR A 212 -12.61 -4.31 -18.45
CA THR A 212 -11.72 -4.67 -17.35
C THR A 212 -11.18 -6.08 -17.52
N VAL A 213 -9.92 -6.26 -17.13
CA VAL A 213 -9.26 -7.58 -17.09
C VAL A 213 -9.00 -7.97 -15.64
N ASP A 214 -9.28 -9.23 -15.33
CA ASP A 214 -8.94 -9.83 -14.04
C ASP A 214 -7.48 -10.28 -14.02
N ILE A 215 -6.72 -9.77 -13.06
CA ILE A 215 -5.31 -10.07 -12.86
C ILE A 215 -5.10 -10.64 -11.46
N ASP A 216 -4.63 -11.87 -11.40
CA ASP A 216 -4.13 -12.47 -10.17
C ASP A 216 -2.66 -12.09 -9.97
N ARG A 217 -2.38 -11.31 -8.93
CA ARG A 217 -1.01 -10.94 -8.53
C ARG A 217 -0.54 -11.83 -7.40
N VAL A 218 0.57 -12.54 -7.63
CA VAL A 218 1.27 -13.33 -6.62
C VAL A 218 2.64 -12.74 -6.38
N ASN A 219 2.90 -12.28 -5.15
CA ASN A 219 4.18 -11.77 -4.73
C ASN A 219 4.83 -12.77 -3.79
N SER A 220 6.08 -13.15 -4.05
CA SER A 220 6.86 -14.06 -3.20
C SER A 220 8.18 -13.41 -2.83
N ASN A 221 8.54 -13.45 -1.56
CA ASN A 221 9.76 -12.87 -1.02
C ASN A 221 10.54 -13.92 -0.23
N ILE A 222 11.86 -13.93 -0.40
CA ILE A 222 12.79 -14.68 0.43
C ILE A 222 13.73 -13.68 1.10
N THR A 223 13.80 -13.72 2.42
CA THR A 223 14.64 -12.81 3.22
C THR A 223 15.61 -13.62 4.07
N LEU A 224 16.89 -13.29 3.98
CA LEU A 224 17.94 -13.77 4.87
C LEU A 224 18.40 -12.62 5.78
N SER A 225 18.34 -12.82 7.09
CA SER A 225 18.70 -11.82 8.10
C SER A 225 19.76 -12.37 9.05
N LEU A 226 20.75 -11.54 9.37
CA LEU A 226 21.78 -11.83 10.36
C LEU A 226 21.74 -10.74 11.44
N SER A 227 21.49 -11.13 12.69
CA SER A 227 21.40 -10.23 13.84
C SER A 227 22.51 -10.52 14.85
N PHE A 228 23.15 -9.48 15.36
CA PHE A 228 24.21 -9.59 16.36
C PHE A 228 23.73 -9.01 17.69
N ASN A 229 23.87 -9.79 18.77
CA ASN A 229 23.73 -9.31 20.13
C ASN A 229 25.15 -8.99 20.64
N ILE A 230 25.44 -7.70 20.76
CA ILE A 230 26.69 -7.15 21.30
C ILE A 230 26.50 -6.83 22.78
#